data_AF-A0A285YZ12-F1
#
_entry.id   AF-A0A285YZ12-F1
#
_cell.length_a   1.000
_cell.length_b   1.000
_cell.length_c   1.000
_cell.angle_alpha   90.00
_cell.angle_beta   90.00
_cell.angle_gamma   90.00
#
_symmetry.space_group_name_H-M   'P 1'
#
loop_
_entity.id
_entity.type
_entity.pdbx_description
1 polymer ?
#
loop_
_entity_poly.entity_id
_entity_poly.type
_entity_poly.pdbx_seq_one_letter_code
_entity_poly.pdbx_strand_id
1 'polypeptide(L)'
;MTRTHWQFVACALAAVAAAAPASAQRATLKGQVVDAASGQPVAAAVVEIMPRHEKTLSDAQGRFTVRTTTGEHVIVADAMGFGTVMTPVELAEGEVEVQVALAKDPVMLQGIVATASRLESRRRAYPHAVHALNATQIATSGAPDMAILVRERLGVTFTECSRYAAGFALATSRRLDPFAGANGYMGCVYSRGIAATSAVYVDEVRMPDTGILSLYGPQDVAAVEVYHNGEQIRVYTRWFMEQAARTGYRPLPLSMASF
;
A
#
# COMPACT_ATOMS: atom_id res chain seq x y z
N MET A 1 -70.95 65.54 18.37
CA MET A 1 -69.73 66.16 18.91
C MET A 1 -68.87 65.06 19.51
N THR A 2 -67.59 64.97 19.07
CA THR A 2 -66.44 64.25 19.70
C THR A 2 -66.60 62.73 19.86
N ARG A 3 -65.63 61.83 19.65
CA ARG A 3 -64.18 61.84 19.37
C ARG A 3 -63.79 60.34 19.25
N THR A 4 -62.78 60.00 18.42
CA THR A 4 -61.77 58.92 18.63
C THR A 4 -62.22 57.43 18.71
N HIS A 5 -61.53 56.37 18.26
CA HIS A 5 -60.10 56.07 18.09
C HIS A 5 -59.88 55.01 16.96
N TRP A 6 -58.89 55.25 16.10
CA TRP A 6 -58.05 54.24 15.44
C TRP A 6 -57.30 53.45 16.50
N GLN A 7 -57.27 52.10 16.48
CA GLN A 7 -56.16 51.23 16.95
C GLN A 7 -56.40 49.77 16.46
N PHE A 8 -55.60 49.29 15.50
CA PHE A 8 -54.49 48.33 15.67
C PHE A 8 -54.89 46.85 15.75
N VAL A 9 -54.75 46.13 14.64
CA VAL A 9 -54.22 44.74 14.67
C VAL A 9 -53.06 44.70 13.69
N ALA A 10 -51.87 44.80 14.25
CA ALA A 10 -50.60 44.86 13.56
C ALA A 10 -50.24 43.51 12.93
N CYS A 11 -49.82 43.57 11.67
CA CYS A 11 -49.07 42.54 10.98
C CYS A 11 -47.86 42.09 11.81
N ALA A 12 -47.84 40.84 12.26
CA ALA A 12 -46.60 40.17 12.66
C ALA A 12 -45.84 39.76 11.38
N LEU A 13 -45.16 40.72 10.76
CA LEU A 13 -44.24 40.46 9.65
C LEU A 13 -42.85 40.11 10.20
N ALA A 14 -42.44 38.87 9.93
CA ALA A 14 -41.10 38.45 9.55
C ALA A 14 -39.88 39.10 10.23
N ALA A 15 -39.30 38.38 11.20
CA ALA A 15 -37.86 38.41 11.44
C ALA A 15 -37.26 37.06 10.96
N VAL A 16 -37.13 36.90 9.65
CA VAL A 16 -36.30 35.84 9.08
C VAL A 16 -34.86 36.32 9.24
N ALA A 17 -34.18 35.83 10.28
CA ALA A 17 -32.76 36.01 10.42
C ALA A 17 -32.07 35.32 9.24
N ALA A 18 -31.58 36.11 8.29
CA ALA A 18 -30.68 35.64 7.25
C ALA A 18 -29.37 35.20 7.91
N ALA A 19 -29.26 33.91 8.23
CA ALA A 19 -27.98 33.28 8.46
C ALA A 19 -27.21 33.35 7.14
N ALA A 20 -26.32 34.33 7.00
CA ALA A 20 -25.36 34.34 5.91
C ALA A 20 -24.58 33.01 5.98
N PRO A 21 -24.40 32.29 4.85
CA PRO A 21 -23.54 31.11 4.86
C PRO A 21 -22.15 31.59 5.25
N ALA A 22 -21.60 31.04 6.34
CA ALA A 22 -20.19 31.18 6.65
C ALA A 22 -19.42 30.57 5.47
N SER A 23 -18.94 31.43 4.57
CA SER A 23 -18.03 31.01 3.52
C SER A 23 -16.79 30.46 4.23
N ALA A 24 -16.58 29.15 4.15
CA ALA A 24 -15.32 28.57 4.56
C ALA A 24 -14.24 29.21 3.69
N GLN A 25 -13.50 30.16 4.26
CA GLN A 25 -12.40 30.83 3.58
C GLN A 25 -11.42 29.75 3.11
N ARG A 26 -11.19 29.71 1.80
CA ARG A 26 -10.36 28.67 1.17
C ARG A 26 -8.92 29.13 1.12
N ALA A 27 -8.02 28.24 1.49
CA ALA A 27 -6.58 28.37 1.32
C ALA A 27 -6.09 27.30 0.34
N THR A 28 -5.06 27.63 -0.44
CA THR A 28 -4.34 26.67 -1.27
C THR A 28 -2.92 26.55 -0.73
N LEU A 29 -2.61 25.40 -0.13
CA LEU A 29 -1.27 25.07 0.29
C LEU A 29 -0.51 24.45 -0.88
N LYS A 30 0.51 25.15 -1.35
CA LYS A 30 1.52 24.60 -2.27
C LYS A 30 2.77 24.29 -1.46
N GLY A 31 3.49 23.26 -1.84
CA GLY A 31 4.77 23.03 -1.18
C GLY A 31 5.65 22.07 -1.91
N GLN A 32 6.84 21.89 -1.34
CA GLN A 32 7.83 20.95 -1.83
C GLN A 32 8.36 20.08 -0.69
N VAL A 33 8.38 18.77 -0.91
CA VAL A 33 8.99 17.80 0.00
C VAL A 33 10.41 17.53 -0.46
N VAL A 34 11.37 17.68 0.46
CA VAL A 34 12.81 17.52 0.20
C VAL A 34 13.46 16.62 1.25
N ASP A 35 14.55 15.95 0.88
CA ASP A 35 15.43 15.24 1.82
C ASP A 35 16.21 16.28 2.63
N ALA A 36 16.05 16.26 3.96
CA ALA A 36 16.69 17.21 4.87
C ALA A 36 18.22 17.20 4.80
N ALA A 37 18.84 16.07 4.41
CA ALA A 37 20.28 15.93 4.34
C ALA A 37 20.85 16.33 2.98
N SER A 38 20.17 15.99 1.88
CA SER A 38 20.68 16.19 0.52
C SER A 38 20.05 17.35 -0.25
N GLY A 39 18.91 17.87 0.24
CA GLY A 39 18.11 18.88 -0.46
C GLY A 39 17.40 18.37 -1.71
N GLN A 40 17.52 17.07 -2.03
CA GLN A 40 16.90 16.48 -3.21
C GLN A 40 15.37 16.37 -3.04
N PRO A 41 14.58 16.54 -4.12
CA PRO A 41 13.15 16.39 -4.06
C PRO A 41 12.75 14.94 -3.71
N VAL A 42 11.77 14.79 -2.83
CA VAL A 42 11.20 13.49 -2.45
C VAL A 42 9.88 13.31 -3.17
N ALA A 43 9.88 12.43 -4.18
CA ALA A 43 8.68 12.06 -4.92
C ALA A 43 7.82 11.05 -4.17
N ALA A 44 6.51 11.05 -4.45
CA ALA A 44 5.52 10.15 -3.85
C ALA A 44 5.49 10.17 -2.32
N ALA A 45 5.86 11.30 -1.71
CA ALA A 45 5.65 11.54 -0.28
C ALA A 45 4.16 11.78 -0.03
N VAL A 46 3.60 11.10 0.97
CA VAL A 46 2.24 11.32 1.45
C VAL A 46 2.24 12.60 2.28
N VAL A 47 1.39 13.55 1.92
CA VAL A 47 1.19 14.79 2.65
C VAL A 47 -0.25 14.84 3.12
N GLU A 48 -0.44 14.88 4.44
CA GLU A 48 -1.75 14.93 5.09
C GLU A 48 -1.90 16.23 5.88
N ILE A 49 -3.03 16.91 5.73
CA ILE A 49 -3.34 18.16 6.43
C ILE A 49 -4.35 17.87 7.54
N MET A 50 -3.90 18.02 8.79
CA MET A 50 -4.73 17.87 9.98
C MET A 50 -5.30 19.23 10.45
N PRO A 51 -6.51 19.25 11.04
CA PRO A 51 -7.33 18.09 11.44
C PRO A 51 -8.28 17.57 10.35
N ARG A 52 -8.33 18.19 9.17
CA ARG A 52 -9.29 17.79 8.11
C ARG A 52 -8.97 16.46 7.42
N HIS A 53 -7.77 15.92 7.64
CA HIS A 53 -7.28 14.67 7.05
C HIS A 53 -7.27 14.68 5.51
N GLU A 54 -7.08 15.85 4.90
CA GLU A 54 -6.97 15.98 3.46
C GLU A 54 -5.58 15.51 3.01
N LYS A 55 -5.52 14.61 2.03
CA LYS A 55 -4.29 13.95 1.60
C LYS A 55 -3.94 14.29 0.16
N THR A 56 -2.64 14.37 -0.11
CA THR A 56 -2.08 14.46 -1.45
C THR A 56 -0.74 13.73 -1.52
N LEU A 57 -0.22 13.57 -2.74
CA LEU A 57 1.11 13.02 -2.99
C LEU A 57 2.00 14.10 -3.60
N SER A 58 3.28 14.08 -3.26
CA SER A 58 4.27 14.88 -3.97
C SER A 58 4.58 14.30 -5.35
N ASP A 59 4.78 15.17 -6.34
CA ASP A 59 5.18 14.82 -7.70
C ASP A 59 6.66 14.45 -7.83
N ALA A 60 7.14 14.19 -9.06
CA ALA A 60 8.53 13.83 -9.33
C ALA A 60 9.55 14.92 -8.94
N GLN A 61 9.11 16.17 -8.81
CA GLN A 61 9.90 17.32 -8.34
C GLN A 61 9.66 17.59 -6.85
N GLY A 62 8.99 16.69 -6.15
CA GLY A 62 8.63 16.80 -4.74
C GLY A 62 7.52 17.80 -4.46
N ARG A 63 6.88 18.40 -5.48
CA ARG A 63 5.86 19.43 -5.27
C ARG A 63 4.50 18.83 -4.99
N PHE A 64 3.71 19.50 -4.17
CA PHE A 64 2.34 19.11 -3.88
C PHE A 64 1.44 20.34 -3.84
N THR A 65 0.13 20.12 -3.99
CA THR A 65 -0.88 21.16 -3.81
C THR A 65 -2.10 20.55 -3.12
N VAL A 66 -2.58 21.21 -2.06
CA VAL A 66 -3.79 20.87 -1.33
C VAL A 66 -4.64 22.11 -1.19
N ARG A 67 -5.95 21.98 -1.41
CA ARG A 67 -6.92 23.03 -1.08
C ARG A 67 -7.59 22.66 0.23
N THR A 68 -7.55 23.59 1.17
CA THR A 68 -8.11 23.43 2.52
C THR A 68 -8.70 24.75 3.01
N THR A 69 -8.97 24.87 4.31
CA THR A 69 -9.45 26.11 4.92
C THR A 69 -8.34 26.96 5.49
N THR A 70 -8.63 28.24 5.72
CA THR A 70 -7.75 29.10 6.51
C THR A 70 -7.69 28.65 7.97
N GLY A 71 -6.63 29.06 8.68
CA GLY A 71 -6.39 28.79 10.09
C GLY A 71 -5.20 27.86 10.37
N GLU A 72 -5.07 27.45 11.62
CA GLU A 72 -4.00 26.57 12.09
C GLU A 72 -4.21 25.13 11.61
N HIS A 73 -3.16 24.57 11.00
CA HIS A 73 -3.12 23.20 10.52
C HIS A 73 -1.80 22.55 10.91
N VAL A 74 -1.76 21.22 10.81
CA VAL A 74 -0.53 20.45 10.92
C VAL A 74 -0.36 19.64 9.64
N ILE A 75 0.77 19.84 8.97
CA ILE A 75 1.19 19.02 7.84
C ILE A 75 1.89 17.79 8.41
N VAL A 76 1.32 16.62 8.16
CA VAL A 76 1.96 15.33 8.44
C VAL A 76 2.49 14.81 7.11
N ALA A 77 3.81 14.79 6.95
CA ALA A 77 4.46 14.29 5.74
C ALA A 77 5.25 13.01 6.04
N ASP A 78 5.10 12.03 5.16
CA ASP A 78 5.76 10.74 5.27
C ASP A 78 6.20 10.25 3.90
N ALA A 79 7.34 9.57 3.85
CA ALA A 79 7.85 8.97 2.62
C ALA A 79 8.70 7.73 2.94
N MET A 80 8.76 6.79 2.00
CA MET A 80 9.58 5.59 2.14
C MET A 80 11.05 5.92 2.42
N GLY A 81 11.60 5.31 3.48
CA GLY A 81 12.98 5.52 3.90
C GLY A 81 13.21 6.81 4.72
N PHE A 82 12.15 7.57 4.97
CA PHE A 82 12.16 8.76 5.82
C PHE A 82 11.31 8.54 7.08
N GLY A 83 11.55 9.38 8.09
CA GLY A 83 10.68 9.49 9.25
C GLY A 83 9.50 10.43 8.95
N THR A 84 8.38 10.18 9.61
CA THR A 84 7.22 11.07 9.56
C THR A 84 7.56 12.42 10.23
N VAL A 85 7.26 13.52 9.55
CA VAL A 85 7.46 14.88 10.07
C VAL A 85 6.12 15.56 10.25
N MET A 86 5.94 16.23 11.39
CA MET A 86 4.77 17.05 11.69
C MET A 86 5.20 18.52 11.70
N THR A 87 4.66 19.30 10.76
CA THR A 87 4.98 20.73 10.62
C THR A 87 3.72 21.57 10.87
N PRO A 88 3.66 22.37 11.94
CA PRO A 88 2.56 23.30 12.13
C PRO A 88 2.62 24.38 11.04
N VAL A 89 1.47 24.75 10.48
CA VAL A 89 1.34 25.79 9.46
C VAL A 89 0.09 26.62 9.73
N GLU A 90 0.20 27.93 9.57
CA GLU A 90 -0.94 28.84 9.59
C GLU A 90 -1.31 29.20 8.15
N LEU A 91 -2.53 28.88 7.74
CA LEU A 91 -3.00 29.11 6.39
C LEU A 91 -3.84 30.39 6.33
N ALA A 92 -3.30 31.40 5.64
CA ALA A 92 -4.04 32.60 5.29
C ALA A 92 -4.89 32.38 4.02
N GLU A 93 -5.79 33.31 3.74
CA GLU A 93 -6.58 33.29 2.51
C GLU A 93 -5.66 33.45 1.28
N GLY A 94 -5.87 32.63 0.25
CA GLY A 94 -5.02 32.63 -0.96
C GLY A 94 -4.03 31.47 -1.00
N GLU A 95 -2.83 31.72 -1.55
CA GLU A 95 -1.79 30.71 -1.73
C GLU A 95 -0.72 30.83 -0.64
N VAL A 96 -0.40 29.71 0.00
CA VAL A 96 0.68 29.59 0.98
C VAL A 96 1.68 28.57 0.46
N GLU A 97 2.97 28.92 0.47
CA GLU A 97 4.05 28.03 0.05
C GLU A 97 4.83 27.52 1.25
N VAL A 98 5.09 26.21 1.29
CA VAL A 98 5.84 25.56 2.38
C VAL A 98 6.88 24.59 1.84
N GLN A 99 8.02 24.50 2.51
CA GLN A 99 8.97 23.43 2.27
C GLN A 99 8.92 22.45 3.45
N VAL A 100 8.77 21.16 3.16
CA VAL A 100 8.74 20.11 4.15
C VAL A 100 9.99 19.26 3.98
N ALA A 101 10.89 19.33 4.97
CA ALA A 101 12.14 18.57 4.95
C ALA A 101 11.98 17.25 5.72
N LEU A 102 12.09 16.13 5.02
CA LEU A 102 12.04 14.80 5.62
C LEU A 102 13.44 14.33 5.99
N ALA A 103 13.63 13.93 7.24
CA ALA A 103 14.86 13.27 7.68
C ALA A 103 14.77 11.77 7.42
N LYS A 104 15.85 11.16 6.90
CA LYS A 104 15.94 9.70 6.82
C LYS A 104 15.80 9.11 8.22
N ASP A 105 15.03 8.03 8.33
CA ASP A 105 14.94 7.28 9.58
C ASP A 105 15.91 6.08 9.49
N PRO A 106 17.14 6.21 10.00
CA PRO A 106 18.14 5.14 9.91
C PRO A 106 17.73 3.88 10.68
N VAL A 107 16.87 3.99 11.71
CA VAL A 107 16.36 2.82 12.45
C VAL A 107 15.40 2.03 11.56
N MET A 108 14.52 2.72 10.83
CA MET A 108 13.66 2.10 9.83
C MET A 108 14.45 1.44 8.70
N LEU A 109 15.46 2.12 8.17
CA LEU A 109 16.31 1.58 7.10
C LEU A 109 17.13 0.36 7.58
N GLN A 110 17.75 0.44 8.76
CA GLN A 110 18.42 -0.71 9.38
C GLN A 110 17.45 -1.87 9.64
N GLY A 111 16.22 -1.56 10.07
CA GLY A 111 15.15 -2.53 10.27
C GLY A 111 14.76 -3.26 8.98
N ILE A 112 14.63 -2.55 7.85
CA ILE A 112 14.32 -3.16 6.54
C ILE A 112 15.46 -4.08 6.11
N VAL A 113 16.71 -3.65 6.23
CA VAL A 113 17.89 -4.48 5.92
C VAL A 113 17.94 -5.72 6.80
N ALA A 114 17.65 -5.58 8.09
CA ALA A 114 17.59 -6.70 9.02
C ALA A 114 16.45 -7.68 8.65
N THR A 115 15.26 -7.20 8.31
CA THR A 115 14.14 -8.02 7.85
C THR A 115 14.48 -8.75 6.55
N ALA A 116 15.08 -8.05 5.57
CA ALA A 116 15.54 -8.66 4.32
C ALA A 116 16.59 -9.77 4.58
N SER A 117 17.52 -9.53 5.50
CA SER A 117 18.55 -10.50 5.91
C SER A 117 17.96 -11.74 6.60
N ARG A 118 16.86 -11.57 7.35
CA ARG A 118 16.13 -12.69 7.97
C ARG A 118 15.40 -13.54 6.93
N LEU A 119 14.72 -12.89 5.97
CA LEU A 119 14.10 -13.60 4.84
C LEU A 119 15.16 -14.36 4.03
N GLU A 120 16.31 -13.74 3.77
CA GLU A 120 17.44 -14.38 3.08
C GLU A 120 17.99 -15.57 3.85
N SER A 121 18.16 -15.45 5.17
CA SER A 121 18.60 -16.56 6.01
C SER A 121 17.62 -17.71 5.99
N ARG A 122 16.30 -17.44 5.97
CA ARG A 122 15.27 -18.48 5.81
C ARG A 122 15.35 -19.15 4.43
N ARG A 123 15.54 -18.39 3.35
CA ARG A 123 15.74 -18.94 2.00
C ARG A 123 16.94 -19.87 1.95
N ARG A 124 18.07 -19.47 2.54
CA ARG A 124 19.30 -20.28 2.60
C ARG A 124 19.14 -21.58 3.38
N ALA A 125 18.29 -21.57 4.41
CA ALA A 125 18.00 -22.76 5.21
C ALA A 125 17.04 -23.75 4.51
N TYR A 126 16.41 -23.35 3.40
CA TYR A 126 15.48 -24.20 2.67
C TYR A 126 16.23 -25.22 1.79
N PRO A 127 15.87 -26.52 1.81
CA PRO A 127 16.66 -27.58 1.18
C PRO A 127 16.53 -27.66 -0.35
N HIS A 128 15.62 -26.89 -0.96
CA HIS A 128 15.38 -26.89 -2.40
C HIS A 128 15.67 -25.53 -3.03
N ALA A 129 15.63 -25.47 -4.37
CA ALA A 129 15.86 -24.24 -5.11
C ALA A 129 14.84 -23.16 -4.72
N VAL A 130 15.36 -21.94 -4.51
CA VAL A 130 14.57 -20.73 -4.27
C VAL A 130 15.02 -19.66 -5.24
N HIS A 131 14.07 -19.07 -5.96
CA HIS A 131 14.29 -17.90 -6.79
C HIS A 131 13.66 -16.69 -6.10
N ALA A 132 14.41 -15.61 -5.92
CA ALA A 132 13.92 -14.41 -5.25
C ALA A 132 14.27 -13.15 -6.04
N LEU A 133 13.34 -12.20 -6.05
CA LEU A 133 13.52 -10.87 -6.61
C LEU A 133 13.36 -9.83 -5.51
N ASN A 134 14.29 -8.87 -5.48
CA ASN A 134 14.22 -7.73 -4.59
C ASN A 134 13.47 -6.55 -5.23
N ALA A 135 13.19 -5.52 -4.45
CA ALA A 135 12.45 -4.33 -4.87
C ALA A 135 13.03 -3.67 -6.14
N THR A 136 14.36 -3.62 -6.28
CA THR A 136 15.01 -3.02 -7.45
C THR A 136 14.78 -3.85 -8.71
N GLN A 137 14.89 -5.18 -8.62
CA GLN A 137 14.62 -6.09 -9.74
C GLN A 137 13.14 -6.08 -10.13
N ILE A 138 12.24 -5.96 -9.15
CA ILE A 138 10.79 -5.88 -9.38
C ILE A 138 10.44 -4.56 -10.08
N ALA A 139 10.92 -3.44 -9.57
CA ALA A 139 10.66 -2.12 -10.13
C ALA A 139 11.19 -1.95 -11.57
N THR A 140 12.30 -2.61 -11.90
CA THR A 140 12.91 -2.56 -13.24
C THR A 140 12.43 -3.68 -14.17
N SER A 141 11.52 -4.54 -13.72
CA SER A 141 11.08 -5.71 -14.49
C SER A 141 10.23 -5.37 -15.72
N GLY A 142 9.50 -4.24 -15.68
CA GLY A 142 8.50 -3.86 -16.68
C GLY A 142 7.19 -4.66 -16.64
N ALA A 143 7.03 -5.56 -15.67
CA ALA A 143 5.82 -6.36 -15.54
C ALA A 143 4.65 -5.52 -14.98
N PRO A 144 3.40 -5.71 -15.44
CA PRO A 144 2.26 -4.96 -14.93
C PRO A 144 1.79 -5.41 -13.55
N ASP A 145 2.02 -6.67 -13.19
CA ASP A 145 1.61 -7.28 -11.92
C ASP A 145 2.52 -8.47 -11.54
N MET A 146 2.33 -9.02 -10.33
CA MET A 146 3.16 -10.12 -9.84
C MET A 146 2.90 -11.46 -10.55
N ALA A 147 1.71 -11.70 -11.09
CA ALA A 147 1.44 -12.94 -11.83
C ALA A 147 2.26 -12.97 -13.13
N ILE A 148 2.28 -11.86 -13.87
CA ILE A 148 3.08 -11.71 -15.09
C ILE A 148 4.57 -11.74 -14.76
N LEU A 149 5.00 -11.05 -13.70
CA LEU A 149 6.39 -11.02 -13.24
C LEU A 149 6.91 -12.42 -12.89
N VAL A 150 6.14 -13.19 -12.12
CA VAL A 150 6.50 -14.57 -11.73
C VAL A 150 6.59 -15.47 -12.97
N ARG A 151 5.68 -15.32 -13.92
CA ARG A 151 5.72 -16.07 -15.19
C ARG A 151 6.95 -15.76 -16.03
N GLU A 152 7.22 -14.48 -16.26
CA GLU A 152 8.21 -14.05 -17.26
C GLU A 152 9.63 -13.96 -16.71
N ARG A 153 9.78 -13.63 -15.41
CA ARG A 153 11.11 -13.49 -14.78
C ARG A 153 11.50 -14.71 -13.96
N LEU A 154 10.54 -15.46 -13.42
CA LEU A 154 10.78 -16.62 -12.55
C LEU A 154 10.40 -17.96 -13.20
N GLY A 155 9.83 -17.95 -14.41
CA GLY A 155 9.60 -19.15 -15.23
C GLY A 155 8.48 -20.06 -14.70
N VAL A 156 7.56 -19.52 -13.90
CA VAL A 156 6.45 -20.27 -13.29
C VAL A 156 5.14 -19.88 -13.97
N THR A 157 4.52 -20.81 -14.69
CA THR A 157 3.26 -20.53 -15.41
C THR A 157 2.07 -21.00 -14.61
N PHE A 158 1.14 -20.10 -14.31
CA PHE A 158 -0.13 -20.45 -13.66
C PHE A 158 -1.03 -21.23 -14.61
N THR A 159 -1.62 -22.33 -14.14
CA THR A 159 -2.47 -23.21 -14.94
C THR A 159 -3.60 -23.79 -14.10
N GLU A 160 -4.67 -24.18 -14.76
CA GLU A 160 -5.70 -25.00 -14.12
C GLU A 160 -5.14 -26.40 -13.81
N CYS A 161 -5.37 -26.94 -12.60
CA CYS A 161 -4.99 -28.33 -12.31
C CYS A 161 -5.82 -29.35 -13.12
N SER A 162 -7.01 -28.96 -13.61
CA SER A 162 -7.89 -29.79 -14.45
C SER A 162 -7.17 -30.34 -15.69
N ARG A 163 -6.25 -29.56 -16.28
CA ARG A 163 -5.45 -29.93 -17.46
C ARG A 163 -4.43 -31.06 -17.20
N TYR A 164 -4.13 -31.38 -15.94
CA TYR A 164 -3.20 -32.45 -15.54
C TYR A 164 -3.88 -33.59 -14.76
N ALA A 165 -5.19 -33.47 -14.51
CA ALA A 165 -6.00 -34.47 -13.78
C ALA A 165 -6.22 -35.80 -14.55
N ALA A 166 -5.83 -35.88 -15.82
CA ALA A 166 -5.90 -37.12 -16.61
C ALA A 166 -4.76 -38.11 -16.33
N GLY A 167 -3.71 -37.70 -15.62
CA GLY A 167 -2.57 -38.55 -15.24
C GLY A 167 -2.15 -38.45 -13.77
N PHE A 168 -2.49 -37.34 -13.10
CA PHE A 168 -2.46 -37.26 -11.64
C PHE A 168 -3.81 -37.73 -11.10
N ALA A 169 -3.83 -38.95 -10.56
CA ALA A 169 -4.91 -39.33 -9.67
C ALA A 169 -5.07 -38.24 -8.61
N LEU A 170 -6.32 -37.83 -8.40
CA LEU A 170 -6.85 -37.05 -7.26
C LEU A 170 -6.58 -37.78 -5.91
N ALA A 171 -5.36 -38.25 -5.69
CA ALA A 171 -4.98 -39.09 -4.56
C ALA A 171 -4.42 -38.27 -3.39
N THR A 172 -4.09 -36.99 -3.59
CA THR A 172 -3.68 -36.08 -2.50
C THR A 172 -4.67 -34.94 -2.23
N SER A 173 -5.63 -34.68 -3.12
CA SER A 173 -6.67 -33.65 -2.93
C SER A 173 -7.71 -33.98 -1.85
N ARG A 174 -7.65 -35.16 -1.23
CA ARG A 174 -8.51 -35.52 -0.08
C ARG A 174 -7.89 -35.25 1.30
N ARG A 175 -6.66 -34.73 1.39
CA ARG A 175 -6.19 -34.07 2.61
C ARG A 175 -6.32 -32.56 2.48
N LEU A 176 -7.59 -32.15 2.40
CA LEU A 176 -8.16 -30.89 2.91
C LEU A 176 -7.23 -29.67 2.85
N ASP A 177 -7.11 -29.08 1.67
CA ASP A 177 -6.85 -27.65 1.60
C ASP A 177 -8.22 -26.93 1.74
N PRO A 178 -8.52 -26.27 2.86
CA PRO A 178 -9.82 -25.66 3.12
C PRO A 178 -10.15 -24.49 2.17
N PHE A 179 -9.21 -24.09 1.31
CA PHE A 179 -9.39 -23.03 0.31
C PHE A 179 -9.61 -23.53 -1.11
N ALA A 180 -9.74 -24.84 -1.34
CA ALA A 180 -10.08 -25.41 -2.64
C ALA A 180 -11.54 -25.07 -3.03
N GLY A 181 -11.77 -23.84 -3.50
CA GLY A 181 -13.06 -23.32 -3.95
C GLY A 181 -13.37 -23.66 -5.42
N ALA A 182 -14.66 -23.82 -5.72
CA ALA A 182 -15.21 -24.33 -6.98
C ALA A 182 -15.11 -23.39 -8.22
N ASN A 183 -14.28 -22.34 -8.19
CA ASN A 183 -14.22 -21.32 -9.25
C ASN A 183 -12.82 -21.20 -9.87
N GLY A 184 -12.52 -22.02 -10.88
CA GLY A 184 -11.75 -21.67 -12.09
C GLY A 184 -10.28 -21.21 -12.02
N TYR A 185 -9.74 -20.67 -10.92
CA TYR A 185 -8.33 -20.31 -10.78
C TYR A 185 -7.67 -21.22 -9.75
N MET A 186 -7.42 -22.44 -10.22
CA MET A 186 -6.73 -23.46 -9.45
C MET A 186 -5.29 -23.02 -9.17
N GLY A 187 -4.87 -23.10 -7.92
CA GLY A 187 -3.49 -22.91 -7.50
C GLY A 187 -2.57 -24.03 -7.98
N CYS A 188 -2.46 -24.25 -9.29
CA CYS A 188 -1.42 -25.06 -9.90
C CYS A 188 -0.49 -24.19 -10.72
N VAL A 189 0.76 -24.63 -10.77
CA VAL A 189 1.79 -24.03 -11.58
C VAL A 189 2.45 -25.09 -12.43
N TYR A 190 2.94 -24.66 -13.58
CA TYR A 190 3.78 -25.43 -14.46
C TYR A 190 5.15 -24.77 -14.55
N SER A 191 6.18 -25.54 -14.23
CA SER A 191 7.56 -25.08 -14.29
C SER A 191 8.47 -26.23 -14.69
N ARG A 192 9.35 -25.99 -15.68
CA ARG A 192 10.37 -26.95 -16.13
C ARG A 192 9.84 -28.37 -16.42
N GLY A 193 8.66 -28.49 -17.04
CA GLY A 193 8.10 -29.79 -17.39
C GLY A 193 7.19 -30.41 -16.33
N ILE A 194 7.12 -29.83 -15.14
CA ILE A 194 6.41 -30.39 -13.98
C ILE A 194 5.21 -29.50 -13.65
N ALA A 195 4.05 -30.13 -13.48
CA ALA A 195 2.86 -29.48 -12.92
C ALA A 195 2.75 -29.83 -11.43
N ALA A 196 2.53 -28.83 -10.59
CA ALA A 196 2.37 -29.01 -9.15
C ALA A 196 1.37 -28.00 -8.57
N THR A 197 0.85 -28.29 -7.40
CA THR A 197 0.04 -27.33 -6.63
C THR A 197 0.93 -26.26 -6.02
N SER A 198 0.46 -25.02 -6.03
CA SER A 198 1.13 -23.84 -5.52
C SER A 198 0.38 -23.26 -4.33
N ALA A 199 1.07 -23.13 -3.21
CA ALA A 199 0.62 -22.36 -2.06
C ALA A 199 1.15 -20.92 -2.16
N VAL A 200 0.24 -19.97 -2.38
CA VAL A 200 0.59 -18.54 -2.44
C VAL A 200 0.43 -17.90 -1.06
N TYR A 201 1.39 -17.05 -0.70
CA TYR A 201 1.35 -16.25 0.52
C TYR A 201 1.57 -14.78 0.16
N VAL A 202 0.77 -13.92 0.76
CA VAL A 202 1.02 -12.47 0.77
C VAL A 202 1.25 -12.08 2.22
N ASP A 203 2.39 -11.49 2.51
CA ASP A 203 2.75 -11.03 3.86
C ASP A 203 2.62 -12.12 4.92
N GLU A 204 3.10 -13.33 4.58
CA GLU A 204 3.04 -14.56 5.40
C GLU A 204 1.64 -15.14 5.61
N VAL A 205 0.59 -14.48 5.11
CA VAL A 205 -0.77 -15.01 5.12
C VAL A 205 -0.99 -15.85 3.89
N ARG A 206 -1.50 -17.08 4.07
CA ARG A 206 -1.83 -17.97 2.96
C ARG A 206 -3.06 -17.45 2.22
N MET A 207 -2.93 -17.34 0.91
CA MET A 207 -4.01 -16.88 0.03
C MET A 207 -4.81 -18.07 -0.50
N PRO A 208 -6.09 -17.85 -0.87
CA PRO A 208 -6.97 -18.92 -1.32
C PRO A 208 -6.57 -19.48 -2.69
N ASP A 209 -6.00 -18.65 -3.56
CA ASP A 209 -5.59 -19.03 -4.92
C ASP A 209 -4.39 -18.21 -5.41
N THR A 210 -3.91 -18.54 -6.61
CA THR A 210 -2.81 -17.85 -7.28
C THR A 210 -3.24 -16.57 -8.02
N GLY A 211 -4.53 -16.39 -8.28
CA GLY A 211 -5.07 -15.22 -8.98
C GLY A 211 -4.89 -13.92 -8.20
N ILE A 212 -4.76 -14.03 -6.87
CA ILE A 212 -4.38 -12.94 -5.96
C ILE A 212 -3.15 -12.16 -6.42
N LEU A 213 -2.19 -12.81 -7.10
CA LEU A 213 -0.94 -12.19 -7.54
C LEU A 213 -1.16 -11.11 -8.61
N SER A 214 -2.22 -11.21 -9.41
CA SER A 214 -2.57 -10.21 -10.42
C SER A 214 -3.06 -8.90 -9.80
N LEU A 215 -3.41 -8.89 -8.51
CA LEU A 215 -3.86 -7.69 -7.81
C LEU A 215 -2.71 -6.83 -7.25
N TYR A 216 -1.47 -7.33 -7.30
CA TYR A 216 -0.31 -6.61 -6.76
C TYR A 216 0.60 -6.12 -7.88
N GLY A 217 0.79 -4.80 -7.95
CA GLY A 217 1.71 -4.17 -8.88
C GLY A 217 3.15 -4.13 -8.36
N PRO A 218 4.15 -3.89 -9.24
CA PRO A 218 5.55 -3.72 -8.83
C PRO A 218 5.78 -2.62 -7.79
N GLN A 219 4.93 -1.60 -7.78
CA GLN A 219 5.00 -0.50 -6.81
C GLN A 219 4.57 -0.92 -5.40
N ASP A 220 3.77 -1.98 -5.25
CA ASP A 220 3.21 -2.38 -3.95
C ASP A 220 4.09 -3.43 -3.25
N VAL A 221 5.00 -4.05 -3.99
CA VAL A 221 5.76 -5.23 -3.58
C VAL A 221 7.24 -4.89 -3.39
N ALA A 222 7.80 -5.34 -2.26
CA ALA A 222 9.21 -5.19 -1.91
C ALA A 222 10.03 -6.45 -2.21
N ALA A 223 9.42 -7.63 -2.17
CA ALA A 223 10.10 -8.87 -2.51
C ALA A 223 9.12 -9.94 -3.02
N VAL A 224 9.61 -10.77 -3.94
CA VAL A 224 8.92 -11.98 -4.42
C VAL A 224 9.86 -13.17 -4.27
N GLU A 225 9.36 -14.28 -3.75
CA GLU A 225 10.11 -15.51 -3.56
C GLU A 225 9.31 -16.70 -4.12
N VAL A 226 9.98 -17.53 -4.91
CA VAL A 226 9.44 -18.74 -5.52
C VAL A 226 10.26 -19.92 -5.01
N TYR A 227 9.63 -20.78 -4.23
CA TYR A 227 10.21 -21.97 -3.63
C TYR A 227 9.80 -23.20 -4.43
N HIS A 228 10.73 -24.15 -4.59
CA HIS A 228 10.52 -25.47 -5.18
C HIS A 228 9.68 -25.41 -6.46
N ASN A 229 10.25 -24.88 -7.55
CA ASN A 229 9.60 -24.79 -8.88
C ASN A 229 8.21 -24.11 -8.89
N GLY A 230 7.85 -23.34 -7.86
CA GLY A 230 6.57 -22.64 -7.75
C GLY A 230 5.53 -23.32 -6.87
N GLU A 231 5.85 -24.42 -6.21
CA GLU A 231 4.97 -25.05 -5.21
C GLU A 231 4.67 -24.14 -4.02
N GLN A 232 5.54 -23.17 -3.75
CA GLN A 232 5.24 -22.08 -2.84
C GLN A 232 5.72 -20.75 -3.40
N ILE A 233 4.82 -19.77 -3.45
CA ILE A 233 5.11 -18.42 -3.91
C ILE A 233 4.79 -17.46 -2.77
N ARG A 234 5.73 -16.58 -2.43
CA ARG A 234 5.59 -15.62 -1.34
C ARG A 234 5.83 -14.21 -1.88
N VAL A 235 4.89 -13.32 -1.61
CA VAL A 235 4.96 -11.90 -1.96
C VAL A 235 4.97 -11.11 -0.66
N TYR A 236 5.89 -10.14 -0.58
CA TYR A 236 6.04 -9.23 0.55
C TYR A 236 5.73 -7.82 0.09
N THR A 237 4.65 -7.26 0.60
CA THR A 237 4.28 -5.87 0.34
C THR A 237 5.29 -4.93 0.99
N ARG A 238 5.41 -3.73 0.43
CA ARG A 238 6.27 -2.68 1.00
C ARG A 238 5.83 -2.32 2.41
N TRP A 239 4.53 -2.16 2.60
CA TRP A 239 3.94 -1.86 3.91
C TRP A 239 4.30 -2.92 4.96
N PHE A 240 4.19 -4.21 4.61
CA PHE A 240 4.60 -5.28 5.52
C PHE A 240 6.08 -5.22 5.86
N MET A 241 6.95 -5.00 4.88
CA MET A 241 8.40 -4.91 5.13
C MET A 241 8.76 -3.75 6.06
N GLU A 242 8.07 -2.62 5.94
CA GLU A 242 8.22 -1.47 6.84
C GLU A 242 7.71 -1.77 8.25
N GLN A 243 6.53 -2.38 8.39
CA GLN A 243 6.01 -2.77 9.70
C GLN A 243 6.88 -3.85 10.36
N ALA A 244 7.36 -4.81 9.58
CA ALA A 244 8.28 -5.84 10.00
C ALA A 244 9.61 -5.24 10.51
N ALA A 245 10.11 -4.19 9.85
CA ALA A 245 11.26 -3.42 10.29
C ALA A 245 11.02 -2.72 11.64
N ARG A 246 9.86 -2.06 11.82
CA ARG A 246 9.47 -1.39 13.08
C ARG A 246 9.37 -2.37 14.25
N THR A 247 8.76 -3.52 14.00
CA THR A 247 8.40 -4.49 15.04
C THR A 247 9.48 -5.55 15.30
N GLY A 248 10.56 -5.56 14.52
CA GLY A 248 11.61 -6.57 14.63
C GLY A 248 11.14 -7.97 14.21
N TYR A 249 10.21 -8.05 13.26
CA TYR A 249 9.57 -9.28 12.82
C TYR A 249 10.58 -10.37 12.44
N ARG A 250 10.24 -11.61 12.80
CA ARG A 250 10.99 -12.83 12.48
C ARG A 250 10.12 -13.76 11.63
N PRO A 251 10.53 -14.06 10.39
CA PRO A 251 9.79 -14.97 9.53
C PRO A 251 9.67 -16.36 10.15
N LEU A 252 8.49 -16.96 10.06
CA LEU A 252 8.28 -18.33 10.50
C LEU A 252 9.12 -19.30 9.64
N PRO A 253 9.63 -20.40 10.23
CA PRO A 253 10.30 -21.44 9.47
C PRO A 253 9.34 -22.03 8.43
N LEU A 254 9.86 -22.33 7.24
CA LEU A 254 9.07 -23.01 6.22
C LEU A 254 8.88 -24.45 6.64
N SER A 255 7.63 -24.87 6.85
CA SER A 255 7.34 -26.25 7.16
C SER A 255 7.65 -27.12 5.94
N MET A 256 8.39 -28.21 6.13
CA MET A 256 8.56 -29.24 5.11
C MET A 256 7.27 -30.05 4.85
N ALA A 257 6.22 -29.85 5.64
CA ALA A 257 5.00 -30.65 5.60
C ALA A 257 3.91 -30.08 4.68
N SER A 258 4.23 -29.05 3.88
CA SER A 258 3.30 -28.42 2.94
C SER A 258 3.45 -28.92 1.49
N PHE A 259 4.08 -30.08 1.31
CA PHE A 259 4.18 -30.81 0.05
C PHE A 259 3.14 -31.94 -0.01
#